data_AF-A0A0K8JCJ4-F1
#
_entry.id   AF-A0A0K8JCJ4-F1
#
_cell.length_a   1.000
_cell.length_b   1.000
_cell.length_c   1.000
_cell.angle_alpha   90.00
_cell.angle_beta   90.00
_cell.angle_gamma   90.00
#
_symmetry.space_group_name_H-M   'P 1'
#
loop_
_entity.id
_entity.type
_entity.pdbx_description
1 polymer ?
#
loop_
_entity_poly.entity_id
_entity_poly.type
_entity_poly.pdbx_seq_one_letter_code
_entity_poly.pdbx_strand_id
1 'polypeptide(L)'
;MLITRVIRAPRPNTIGLLLRRMPPEARKQVEDTHFDAIGLIQTDLPSLFYYTDIGQKAGNVIAVEVVGNCPQHVNTMALLGSNEAVNAAITAIHAVEKQKETSI
;
A
#
# COMPACT_ATOMS: atom_id res chain seq x y z
N MET A 1 10.98 0.47 11.49
CA MET A 1 11.14 1.62 10.59
C MET A 1 10.27 1.40 9.37
N LEU A 2 9.15 2.09 9.30
CA LEU A 2 8.17 2.00 8.21
C LEU A 2 8.63 2.85 7.02
N ILE A 3 8.88 2.23 5.87
CA ILE A 3 9.22 2.96 4.64
C ILE A 3 7.94 3.17 3.83
N THR A 4 7.57 4.43 3.60
CA THR A 4 6.38 4.80 2.81
C THR A 4 6.73 5.74 1.66
N ARG A 5 6.02 5.61 0.53
CA ARG A 5 6.10 6.52 -0.63
C ARG A 5 4.71 6.75 -1.20
N VAL A 6 4.42 7.96 -1.64
CA VAL A 6 3.17 8.30 -2.35
C VAL A 6 3.52 8.73 -3.76
N ILE A 7 2.88 8.10 -4.75
CA ILE A 7 2.98 8.45 -6.17
C ILE A 7 1.65 9.07 -6.57
N ARG A 8 1.67 10.31 -7.04
CA ARG A 8 0.48 11.03 -7.53
C ARG A 8 0.48 11.05 -9.06
N ALA A 9 -0.69 10.89 -9.67
CA ALA A 9 -0.87 10.81 -11.11
C ALA A 9 0.16 9.87 -11.77
N PRO A 10 0.22 8.58 -11.36
CA PRO A 10 1.22 7.65 -11.85
C PRO A 10 1.14 7.51 -13.37
N ARG A 11 2.31 7.55 -14.03
CA ARG A 11 2.38 7.38 -15.48
C ARG A 11 2.02 5.94 -15.87
N PRO A 12 1.52 5.69 -17.10
CA PRO A 12 1.12 4.34 -17.53
C PRO A 12 2.21 3.27 -17.35
N ASN A 13 3.48 3.61 -17.61
CA ASN A 13 4.60 2.69 -17.40
C ASN A 13 4.82 2.35 -15.92
N THR A 14 4.61 3.30 -15.00
CA THR A 14 4.68 3.06 -13.55
C THR A 14 3.59 2.09 -13.12
N ILE A 15 2.37 2.26 -13.63
CA ILE A 15 1.25 1.35 -13.38
C ILE A 15 1.58 -0.05 -13.92
N GLY A 16 2.06 -0.14 -15.16
CA GLY A 16 2.44 -1.42 -15.77
C GLY A 16 3.54 -2.16 -15.01
N LEU A 17 4.50 -1.46 -14.42
CA LEU A 17 5.51 -2.07 -13.55
C LEU A 17 4.91 -2.59 -12.25
N LEU A 18 3.98 -1.85 -11.63
CA LEU A 18 3.30 -2.28 -10.43
C LEU A 18 2.44 -3.53 -10.67
N LEU A 19 1.63 -3.53 -11.74
CA LEU A 19 0.75 -4.65 -12.10
C LEU A 19 1.51 -5.97 -12.32
N ARG A 20 2.74 -5.91 -12.86
CA ARG A 20 3.61 -7.10 -13.03
C ARG A 20 4.05 -7.74 -11.72
N ARG A 21 3.91 -7.03 -10.61
CA ARG A 21 4.29 -7.49 -9.26
C ARG A 21 3.07 -7.84 -8.40
N MET A 22 1.86 -7.77 -8.94
CA MET A 22 0.65 -8.17 -8.24
C MET A 22 0.31 -9.64 -8.51
N PRO A 23 -0.29 -10.36 -7.54
CA PRO A 23 -0.93 -11.65 -7.80
C PRO A 23 -1.98 -11.54 -8.90
N PRO A 24 -2.23 -12.59 -9.71
CA PRO A 24 -3.16 -12.54 -10.83
C PRO A 24 -4.57 -12.06 -10.47
N GLU A 25 -5.09 -12.45 -9.31
CA GLU A 25 -6.42 -12.07 -8.84
C GLU A 25 -6.49 -10.58 -8.48
N ALA A 26 -5.51 -10.09 -7.73
CA ALA A 26 -5.40 -8.68 -7.35
C ALA A 26 -5.16 -7.79 -8.58
N ARG A 27 -4.37 -8.26 -9.54
CA ARG A 27 -4.10 -7.57 -10.79
C ARG A 27 -5.37 -7.30 -11.58
N LYS A 28 -6.26 -8.28 -11.71
CA LYS A 28 -7.55 -8.12 -12.42
C LYS A 28 -8.41 -7.04 -11.78
N GLN A 29 -8.45 -7.00 -10.44
CA GLN A 29 -9.20 -5.97 -9.72
C GLN A 29 -8.66 -4.56 -9.99
N VAL A 30 -7.33 -4.42 -10.10
CA VAL A 30 -6.68 -3.12 -10.29
C VAL A 30 -6.70 -2.66 -11.76
N GLU A 31 -6.57 -3.57 -12.73
CA GLU A 31 -6.55 -3.23 -14.17
C GLU A 31 -7.82 -2.50 -14.62
N ASP A 32 -8.97 -2.87 -14.06
CA ASP A 32 -10.27 -2.27 -14.39
C ASP A 32 -10.64 -1.08 -13.48
N THR A 33 -9.76 -0.69 -12.55
CA THR A 33 -10.05 0.39 -11.59
C THR A 33 -9.28 1.67 -11.90
N HIS A 34 -9.98 2.80 -11.90
CA HIS A 34 -9.36 4.13 -11.94
C HIS A 34 -8.83 4.55 -10.56
N PHE A 35 -7.60 5.04 -10.49
CA PHE A 35 -7.00 5.62 -9.29
C PHE A 35 -6.05 6.77 -9.64
N ASP A 36 -5.97 7.75 -8.74
CA ASP A 36 -5.15 8.96 -8.92
C ASP A 36 -3.82 8.90 -8.17
N ALA A 37 -3.73 8.04 -7.16
CA ALA A 37 -2.58 7.92 -6.30
C ALA A 37 -2.31 6.46 -5.91
N ILE A 38 -1.04 6.19 -5.61
CA ILE A 38 -0.55 4.92 -5.08
C ILE A 38 0.26 5.22 -3.81
N GLY A 39 -0.14 4.63 -2.69
CA GLY A 39 0.65 4.58 -1.46
C GLY A 39 1.41 3.26 -1.39
N LEU A 40 2.74 3.29 -1.39
CA LEU A 40 3.60 2.12 -1.21
C LEU A 40 4.11 2.07 0.22
N ILE A 41 3.95 0.93 0.87
CA ILE A 41 4.39 0.69 2.25
C ILE A 41 5.20 -0.59 2.29
N GLN A 42 6.44 -0.50 2.76
CA GLN A 42 7.31 -1.64 2.98
C GLN A 42 7.36 -1.97 4.48
N THR A 43 7.07 -3.22 4.83
CA THR A 43 6.90 -3.67 6.21
C THR A 43 7.07 -5.20 6.36
N ASP A 44 7.03 -5.71 7.59
CA ASP A 44 7.01 -7.15 7.87
C ASP A 44 5.65 -7.80 7.58
N LEU A 45 5.62 -9.13 7.49
CA LEU A 45 4.41 -9.87 7.09
C LEU A 45 3.20 -9.66 8.02
N PRO A 46 3.33 -9.77 9.37
CA PRO A 46 2.21 -9.43 10.26
C PRO A 46 1.71 -7.99 10.09
N SER A 47 2.65 -7.04 10.03
CA SER A 47 2.34 -5.62 9.93
C SER A 47 1.69 -5.28 8.57
N LEU A 48 2.00 -6.03 7.51
CA LEU A 48 1.33 -5.89 6.21
C LEU A 48 -0.19 -6.07 6.35
N PHE A 49 -0.64 -7.15 7.00
CA PHE A 49 -2.07 -7.39 7.20
C PHE A 49 -2.71 -6.34 8.12
N TYR A 50 -2.00 -5.96 9.18
CA TYR A 50 -2.49 -4.96 10.12
C TYR A 50 -2.67 -3.58 9.45
N TYR A 51 -1.66 -3.09 8.74
CA TYR A 51 -1.75 -1.80 8.05
C TYR A 51 -2.70 -1.81 6.87
N THR A 52 -2.87 -2.95 6.20
CA THR A 52 -3.90 -3.13 5.16
C THR A 52 -5.28 -2.82 5.73
N ASP A 53 -5.64 -3.46 6.84
CA ASP A 53 -6.93 -3.26 7.51
C ASP A 53 -7.11 -1.82 8.01
N ILE A 54 -6.10 -1.25 8.65
CA ILE A 54 -6.11 0.16 9.09
C ILE A 54 -6.29 1.13 7.91
N GLY A 55 -5.55 0.91 6.82
CA GLY A 55 -5.60 1.76 5.64
C GLY A 55 -6.96 1.73 4.96
N GLN A 56 -7.55 0.55 4.78
CA GLN A 56 -8.87 0.39 4.17
C GLN A 56 -10.01 0.95 5.03
N LYS A 57 -9.89 0.91 6.37
CA LYS A 57 -10.84 1.54 7.27
C LYS A 57 -10.77 3.07 7.24
N ALA A 58 -9.58 3.62 7.03
CA ALA A 58 -9.34 5.05 7.05
C ALA A 58 -9.63 5.76 5.72
N GLY A 59 -9.47 5.06 4.59
CA GLY A 59 -9.69 5.62 3.26
C GLY A 59 -10.28 4.61 2.30
N ASN A 60 -11.06 5.09 1.33
CA ASN A 60 -11.58 4.26 0.24
C ASN A 60 -10.44 3.89 -0.73
N VAL A 61 -9.65 2.89 -0.35
CA VAL A 61 -8.49 2.40 -1.10
C VAL A 61 -8.60 0.92 -1.38
N ILE A 62 -8.12 0.51 -2.54
CA ILE A 62 -7.83 -0.89 -2.84
C ILE A 62 -6.44 -1.19 -2.30
N ALA A 63 -6.31 -2.22 -1.48
CA ALA A 63 -5.03 -2.67 -0.99
C ALA A 63 -4.60 -3.95 -1.73
N VAL A 64 -3.36 -3.98 -2.20
CA VAL A 64 -2.78 -5.14 -2.89
C VAL A 64 -1.36 -5.38 -2.42
N GLU A 65 -0.98 -6.65 -2.37
CA GLU A 65 0.40 -7.03 -2.15
C GLU A 65 1.24 -6.82 -3.42
N VAL A 66 2.46 -6.33 -3.23
CA VAL A 66 3.48 -6.17 -4.27
C VAL A 66 4.55 -7.23 -4.02
N VAL A 67 4.46 -8.32 -4.77
CA VAL A 67 5.35 -9.48 -4.68
C VAL A 67 6.72 -9.12 -5.24
N GLY A 68 7.71 -9.07 -4.36
CA GLY A 68 9.11 -8.86 -4.70
C GLY A 68 9.96 -10.10 -4.43
N ASN A 69 11.22 -10.07 -4.87
CA ASN A 69 12.23 -11.08 -4.48
C ASN A 69 12.95 -10.68 -3.18
N CYS A 70 12.30 -9.89 -2.31
CA CYS A 70 12.93 -9.37 -1.11
C CYS A 70 13.29 -10.52 -0.14
N PRO A 71 14.34 -10.35 0.70
CA PRO A 71 14.67 -11.33 1.73
C PRO A 71 13.47 -11.63 2.64
N GLN A 72 13.47 -12.82 3.25
CA GLN A 72 12.34 -13.56 3.85
C GLN A 72 11.39 -12.82 4.81
N HIS A 73 11.61 -11.55 5.16
CA HIS A 73 10.83 -10.84 6.18
C HIS A 73 10.35 -9.44 5.76
N VAL A 74 10.58 -9.00 4.52
CA VAL A 74 10.18 -7.65 4.08
C VAL A 74 9.26 -7.74 2.87
N ASN A 75 8.01 -7.31 3.07
CA ASN A 75 6.97 -7.26 2.05
C ASN A 75 6.63 -5.82 1.71
N THR A 76 6.01 -5.62 0.55
CA THR A 76 5.51 -4.32 0.12
C THR A 76 4.03 -4.43 -0.20
N MET A 77 3.24 -3.48 0.28
CA MET A 77 1.83 -3.33 -0.11
C MET A 77 1.62 -2.00 -0.83
N ALA A 78 0.64 -1.98 -1.73
CA ALA A 78 0.19 -0.81 -2.44
C ALA A 78 -1.27 -0.49 -2.07
N LEU A 79 -1.54 0.77 -1.77
CA LEU A 79 -2.87 1.32 -1.54
C LEU A 79 -3.22 2.23 -2.72
N LEU A 80 -4.25 1.88 -3.48
CA LEU A 80 -4.67 2.58 -4.69
C LEU A 80 -6.01 3.29 -4.47
N GLY A 81 -6.10 4.56 -4.84
CA GLY A 81 -7.33 5.35 -4.71
C GLY A 81 -7.15 6.79 -5.14
N SER A 82 -8.05 7.68 -4.67
CA SER A 82 -7.87 9.12 -4.85
C SER A 82 -6.69 9.64 -4.02
N ASN A 83 -6.23 10.86 -4.30
CA ASN A 83 -5.17 11.50 -3.52
C ASN A 83 -5.53 11.60 -2.03
N GLU A 84 -6.78 11.94 -1.73
CA GLU A 84 -7.33 12.11 -0.39
C GLU A 84 -7.42 10.76 0.33
N ALA A 85 -7.94 9.73 -0.35
CA ALA A 85 -8.09 8.40 0.22
C ALA A 85 -6.73 7.78 0.56
N VAL A 86 -5.74 7.90 -0.34
CA VAL A 86 -4.38 7.39 -0.10
C VAL A 86 -3.69 8.17 1.03
N ASN A 87 -3.83 9.50 1.06
CA ASN A 87 -3.28 10.30 2.16
C ASN A 87 -3.89 9.91 3.51
N ALA A 88 -5.22 9.75 3.59
CA ALA A 88 -5.92 9.36 4.81
C ALA A 88 -5.43 7.98 5.32
N ALA A 89 -5.30 7.01 4.42
CA ALA A 89 -4.81 5.68 4.76
C ALA A 89 -3.35 5.71 5.28
N ILE A 90 -2.46 6.43 4.59
CA ILE A 90 -1.05 6.58 5.02
C ILE A 90 -0.95 7.28 6.37
N THR A 91 -1.73 8.34 6.59
CA THR A 91 -1.75 9.06 7.87
C THR A 91 -2.21 8.17 9.02
N ALA A 92 -3.25 7.36 8.82
CA ALA A 92 -3.73 6.42 9.84
C ALA A 92 -2.68 5.35 10.19
N ILE A 93 -1.98 4.81 9.18
CA ILE A 93 -0.90 3.83 9.37
C ILE A 93 0.26 4.44 10.16
N HIS A 94 0.68 5.66 9.84
CA HIS A 94 1.73 6.36 10.61
C HIS A 94 1.30 6.65 12.06
N ALA A 95 0.02 6.90 12.31
CA ALA A 95 -0.48 7.15 13.66
C ALA A 95 -0.38 5.90 14.55
N VAL A 96 -0.76 4.72 14.03
CA VAL A 96 -0.64 3.46 14.79
C VAL A 96 0.82 3.01 14.95
N GLU A 97 1.69 3.29 13.97
CA GLU A 97 3.11 2.94 14.07
C GLU A 97 3.82 3.74 15.18
N LYS A 98 3.52 5.04 15.30
CA LYS A 98 4.04 5.87 16.41
C LYS A 98 3.57 5.40 17.78
N GLN A 99 2.34 4.88 17.88
CA GLN A 99 1.83 4.33 19.14
C GLN A 99 2.57 3.05 19.54
N LYS A 100 2.93 2.21 18.57
CA LYS A 100 3.75 1.01 18.78
C LYS A 100 5.13 1.35 19.33
N GLU A 101 5.79 2.38 18.79
CA GLU A 101 7.09 2.86 19.28
C GLU A 101 7.05 3.47 20.69
N THR A 102 5.90 4.00 21.12
CA THR A 102 5.73 4.60 22.46
C THR A 102 5.36 3.57 23.54
N SER A 103 4.96 2.36 23.14
CA SER A 103 4.48 1.30 24.04
C SER A 103 5.55 0.26 24.38
N ILE A 104 6.79 0.47 23.94
CA ILE A 104 7.98 -0.36 24.17
C ILE A 104 9.01 0.49 24.91
#